data_AF-A0A0G1YM29-F1
#
_entry.id   AF-A0A0G1YM29-F1
#
_cell.length_a   1.000
_cell.length_b   1.000
_cell.length_c   1.000
_cell.angle_alpha   90.00
_cell.angle_beta   90.00
_cell.angle_gamma   90.00
#
_symmetry.space_group_name_H-M   'P 1'
#
loop_
_entity.id
_entity.type
_entity.pdbx_description
1 polymer ?
#
loop_
_entity_poly.entity_id
_entity_poly.type
_entity_poly.pdbx_seq_one_letter_code
_entity_poly.pdbx_strand_id
1 'polypeptide(L)'
;PTQALLDLYTIQKEVGHIDGLHITMVGDLRYGRTVHSLSFLLGLYKNVKFTLVSPRELTMPEKVTEFYREKGIEYREAESIEEGLNADVLYMTRVQKERFADQSEYERLKLKYILTPKHLVGKKCTIMHPLPRVGEIDPAVDSNPRAAYFREVRNGMITRMALLSMLLGKV
;
A
#
# COMPACT_ATOMS: atom_id res chain seq x y z
N PRO A 1 -13.22 5.73 -2.99
CA PRO A 1 -13.66 4.50 -3.68
C PRO A 1 -12.79 4.11 -4.88
N THR A 2 -12.58 5.01 -5.85
CA THR A 2 -11.86 4.70 -7.12
C THR A 2 -10.41 4.28 -6.92
N GLN A 3 -9.72 4.82 -5.92
CA GLN A 3 -8.35 4.42 -5.59
C GLN A 3 -8.28 2.96 -5.14
N ALA A 4 -9.02 2.56 -4.10
CA ALA A 4 -8.97 1.17 -3.65
C ALA A 4 -9.33 0.15 -4.76
N LEU A 5 -10.23 0.52 -5.69
CA LEU A 5 -10.55 -0.32 -6.85
C LEU A 5 -9.40 -0.43 -7.85
N LEU A 6 -8.67 0.66 -8.13
CA LEU A 6 -7.52 0.60 -9.05
C LEU A 6 -6.33 -0.12 -8.42
N ASP A 7 -6.17 0.02 -7.09
CA ASP A 7 -5.14 -0.69 -6.32
C ASP A 7 -5.45 -2.19 -6.40
N LEU A 8 -6.68 -2.60 -6.08
CA LEU A 8 -7.15 -3.99 -6.19
C LEU A 8 -6.96 -4.56 -7.60
N TYR A 9 -7.33 -3.80 -8.64
CA TYR A 9 -7.14 -4.22 -10.02
C TYR A 9 -5.66 -4.38 -10.37
N THR A 10 -4.79 -3.51 -9.86
CA THR A 10 -3.34 -3.62 -10.05
C THR A 10 -2.79 -4.86 -9.35
N ILE A 11 -3.21 -5.14 -8.11
CA ILE A 11 -2.83 -6.37 -7.39
C ILE A 11 -3.24 -7.59 -8.21
N GLN A 12 -4.50 -7.67 -8.64
CA GLN A 12 -5.00 -8.80 -9.45
C GLN A 12 -4.18 -9.00 -10.73
N LYS A 13 -3.75 -7.91 -11.38
CA LYS A 13 -3.00 -7.96 -12.64
C LYS A 13 -1.53 -8.35 -12.47
N GLU A 14 -0.89 -7.88 -11.41
CA GLU A 14 0.54 -8.13 -11.17
C GLU A 14 0.79 -9.44 -10.41
N VAL A 15 -0.11 -9.80 -9.48
CA VAL A 15 0.03 -10.97 -8.59
C VAL A 15 -0.80 -12.16 -9.10
N GLY A 16 -1.88 -11.91 -9.84
CA GLY A 16 -2.76 -12.94 -10.40
C GLY A 16 -3.86 -13.45 -9.46
N HIS A 17 -3.84 -13.05 -8.18
CA HIS A 17 -4.83 -13.44 -7.18
C HIS A 17 -5.00 -12.38 -6.09
N ILE A 18 -6.16 -12.39 -5.42
CA ILE A 18 -6.43 -11.61 -4.20
C ILE A 18 -6.67 -12.52 -2.99
N ASP A 19 -7.35 -13.65 -3.17
CA ASP A 19 -7.50 -14.63 -2.09
C ASP A 19 -6.12 -15.23 -1.74
N GLY A 20 -5.79 -15.27 -0.45
CA GLY A 20 -4.49 -15.74 0.03
C GLY A 20 -3.36 -14.70 -0.04
N LEU A 21 -3.65 -13.48 -0.49
CA LEU A 21 -2.66 -12.42 -0.67
C LEU A 21 -1.97 -12.06 0.65
N HIS A 22 -0.64 -12.02 0.65
CA HIS A 22 0.12 -11.35 1.69
C HIS A 22 0.54 -9.96 1.24
N ILE A 23 0.02 -8.92 1.91
CA ILE A 23 0.35 -7.52 1.64
C ILE A 23 1.08 -6.89 2.83
N THR A 24 2.16 -6.18 2.53
CA THR A 24 2.87 -5.32 3.49
C THR A 24 2.56 -3.87 3.18
N MET A 25 2.07 -3.12 4.16
CA MET A 25 1.79 -1.68 4.05
C MET A 25 2.85 -0.89 4.82
N VAL A 26 3.51 0.07 4.17
CA VAL A 26 4.66 0.79 4.73
C VAL A 26 4.44 2.30 4.72
N GLY A 27 4.73 2.98 5.83
CA GLY A 27 4.80 4.45 5.90
C GLY A 27 3.78 5.05 6.87
N ASP A 28 2.99 6.02 6.41
CA ASP A 28 1.95 6.69 7.19
C ASP A 28 0.65 5.88 7.18
N LEU A 29 0.56 4.92 8.10
CA LEU A 29 -0.63 4.09 8.26
C LEU A 29 -1.72 4.79 9.07
N ARG A 30 -1.40 5.84 9.82
CA ARG A 30 -2.36 6.56 10.66
C ARG A 30 -3.27 7.47 9.86
N TYR A 31 -2.72 8.24 8.92
CA TYR A 31 -3.48 9.21 8.11
C TYR A 31 -3.70 8.74 6.67
N GLY A 32 -3.09 7.62 6.27
CA GLY A 32 -3.21 7.00 4.95
C GLY A 32 -4.62 6.50 4.62
N ARG A 33 -5.53 7.40 4.21
CA ARG A 33 -6.91 7.04 3.83
C ARG A 33 -7.00 5.99 2.72
N THR A 34 -6.04 5.99 1.79
CA THR A 34 -5.96 5.00 0.71
C THR A 34 -5.64 3.62 1.27
N VAL A 35 -4.69 3.56 2.22
CA VAL A 35 -4.33 2.34 2.96
C VAL A 35 -5.55 1.79 3.69
N HIS A 36 -6.26 2.62 4.46
CA HIS A 36 -7.45 2.17 5.19
C HIS A 36 -8.51 1.63 4.23
N SER A 37 -8.78 2.35 3.15
CA SER A 37 -9.76 1.94 2.16
C SER A 37 -9.38 0.62 1.49
N LEU A 38 -8.09 0.40 1.22
CA LEU A 38 -7.58 -0.84 0.65
C LEU A 38 -7.66 -1.98 1.66
N SER A 39 -7.32 -1.73 2.93
CA SER A 39 -7.46 -2.69 4.03
C SER A 39 -8.89 -3.22 4.18
N PHE A 40 -9.88 -2.32 4.21
CA PHE A 40 -11.29 -2.73 4.30
C PHE A 40 -11.74 -3.52 3.07
N LEU A 41 -11.29 -3.13 1.87
CA LEU A 41 -11.63 -3.81 0.62
C LEU A 41 -11.01 -5.20 0.54
N LEU A 42 -9.72 -5.32 0.86
CA LEU A 42 -9.01 -6.60 0.88
C LEU A 42 -9.52 -7.54 1.97
N GLY A 43 -10.02 -7.00 3.09
CA GLY A 43 -10.68 -7.80 4.12
C GLY A 43 -12.02 -8.44 3.72
N LEU A 44 -12.50 -8.18 2.50
CA LEU A 44 -13.62 -8.92 1.90
C LEU A 44 -13.19 -10.23 1.23
N TYR A 45 -11.88 -10.46 1.06
CA TYR A 45 -11.30 -11.63 0.41
C TYR A 45 -10.80 -12.66 1.43
N LYS A 46 -10.63 -13.91 0.99
CA LYS A 46 -10.30 -15.04 1.86
C LYS A 46 -8.81 -15.09 2.14
N ASN A 47 -8.44 -15.41 3.38
CA ASN A 47 -7.06 -15.71 3.79
C ASN A 47 -6.02 -14.62 3.44
N VAL A 48 -6.45 -13.36 3.35
CA VAL A 48 -5.52 -12.22 3.18
C VAL A 48 -4.76 -11.99 4.48
N LYS A 49 -3.45 -11.71 4.36
CA LYS A 49 -2.56 -11.42 5.48
C LYS A 49 -1.96 -10.03 5.36
N PHE A 50 -1.82 -9.32 6.47
CA PHE A 50 -1.26 -7.97 6.51
C PHE A 50 0.02 -7.91 7.35
N THR A 51 1.08 -7.30 6.81
CA THR A 51 2.20 -6.78 7.62
C THR A 51 2.12 -5.26 7.63
N LEU A 52 2.14 -4.65 8.81
CA LEU A 52 2.05 -3.20 9.00
C LEU A 52 3.40 -2.66 9.44
N VAL A 53 4.04 -1.84 8.61
CA VAL A 53 5.35 -1.25 8.89
C VAL A 53 5.20 0.26 8.98
N SER A 54 5.34 0.82 10.18
CA SER A 54 5.18 2.25 10.40
C SER A 54 5.97 2.74 11.61
N PRO A 55 6.27 4.04 11.69
CA PRO A 55 6.70 4.64 12.95
C PRO A 55 5.62 4.46 14.02
N ARG A 56 6.00 4.41 15.29
CA ARG A 56 5.07 4.26 16.42
C ARG A 56 4.02 5.37 16.46
N GLU A 57 4.39 6.54 15.96
CA GLU A 57 3.57 7.73 15.87
C GLU A 57 2.51 7.64 14.76
N LEU A 58 2.73 6.79 13.75
CA LEU A 58 1.90 6.64 12.55
C LEU A 58 1.35 5.22 12.36
N THR A 59 1.11 4.51 13.46
CA THR A 59 0.52 3.16 13.44
C THR A 59 -0.90 3.15 12.88
N MET A 60 -1.32 1.98 12.41
CA MET A 60 -2.66 1.76 11.88
C MET A 60 -3.72 2.08 12.95
N PRO A 61 -4.77 2.86 12.63
CA PRO A 61 -5.80 3.20 13.60
C PRO A 61 -6.54 1.98 14.11
N GLU A 62 -6.98 2.04 15.37
CA GLU A 62 -7.71 0.95 16.04
C GLU A 62 -8.94 0.49 15.26
N LYS A 63 -9.68 1.41 14.62
CA LYS A 63 -10.82 1.07 13.76
C LYS A 63 -10.48 0.04 12.68
N VAL A 64 -9.28 0.10 12.10
CA VAL A 64 -8.85 -0.83 11.04
C VAL A 64 -8.38 -2.15 11.64
N THR A 65 -7.62 -2.11 12.75
CA THR A 65 -7.14 -3.32 13.40
C THR A 65 -8.24 -4.09 14.14
N GLU A 66 -9.26 -3.40 14.64
CA GLU A 66 -10.50 -4.00 15.16
C GLU A 66 -11.27 -4.70 14.05
N PHE A 67 -11.41 -4.08 12.88
CA PHE A 67 -11.99 -4.74 11.71
C PHE A 67 -11.22 -6.02 11.32
N TYR A 68 -9.89 -6.02 11.39
CA TYR A 68 -9.11 -7.25 11.17
C TYR A 68 -9.45 -8.33 12.20
N ARG A 69 -9.53 -7.96 13.49
CA ARG A 69 -9.88 -8.89 14.58
C ARG A 69 -11.29 -9.46 14.41
N GLU A 70 -12.29 -8.62 14.13
CA GLU A 70 -13.68 -9.02 13.91
C GLU A 70 -13.83 -9.99 12.73
N LYS A 71 -13.02 -9.80 11.68
CA LYS A 71 -13.02 -10.67 10.49
C LYS A 71 -12.10 -11.89 10.61
N GLY A 72 -11.33 -12.01 11.69
CA GLY A 72 -10.32 -13.07 11.84
C GLY A 72 -9.19 -12.98 10.82
N ILE A 73 -8.86 -11.77 10.36
CA ILE A 73 -7.77 -11.51 9.40
C ILE A 73 -6.43 -11.55 10.15
N GLU A 74 -5.48 -12.34 9.64
CA GLU A 74 -4.13 -12.41 10.18
C GLU A 74 -3.39 -11.09 9.86
N TYR A 75 -2.92 -10.40 10.90
CA TYR A 75 -2.05 -9.25 10.73
C TYR A 75 -0.96 -9.22 11.80
N ARG A 76 0.16 -8.57 11.46
CA ARG A 76 1.23 -8.26 12.42
C ARG A 76 1.81 -6.89 12.16
N GLU A 77 2.38 -6.30 13.20
CA GLU A 77 3.17 -5.07 13.11
C GLU A 77 4.65 -5.45 13.02
N ALA A 78 5.43 -4.64 12.30
CA ALA A 78 6.87 -4.80 12.16
C ALA A 78 7.56 -3.43 12.22
N GLU A 79 8.76 -3.39 12.77
CA GLU A 79 9.49 -2.14 12.98
C GLU A 79 10.38 -1.76 11.78
N SER A 80 10.68 -2.72 10.89
CA SER A 80 11.57 -2.56 9.73
C SER A 80 10.91 -2.94 8.40
N ILE A 81 11.39 -2.35 7.29
CA ILE A 81 10.93 -2.73 5.94
C ILE A 81 11.28 -4.19 5.68
N GLU A 82 12.48 -4.62 6.09
CA GLU A 82 13.07 -5.92 5.84
C GLU A 82 12.17 -7.08 6.27
N GLU A 83 11.56 -6.94 7.44
CA GLU A 83 10.59 -7.90 7.97
C GLU A 83 9.35 -8.01 7.09
N GLY A 84 8.97 -6.95 6.39
CA GLY A 84 7.81 -6.88 5.51
C GLY A 84 8.06 -7.28 4.05
N LEU A 85 9.30 -7.60 3.66
CA LEU A 85 9.64 -7.88 2.26
C LEU A 85 9.26 -9.29 1.78
N ASN A 86 8.91 -10.20 2.69
CA ASN A 86 8.45 -11.56 2.37
C ASN A 86 6.94 -11.59 2.11
N ALA A 87 6.43 -10.64 1.33
CA ALA A 87 5.03 -10.51 0.96
C ALA A 87 4.86 -10.59 -0.56
N ASP A 88 3.63 -10.74 -1.05
CA ASP A 88 3.32 -10.67 -2.48
C ASP A 88 3.31 -9.21 -2.96
N VAL A 89 2.84 -8.30 -2.11
CA VAL A 89 2.76 -6.85 -2.39
C VAL A 89 3.41 -6.05 -1.27
N LEU A 90 4.26 -5.09 -1.67
CA LEU A 90 4.79 -4.03 -0.83
C LEU A 90 4.11 -2.72 -1.22
N TYR A 91 3.13 -2.28 -0.43
CA TYR A 91 2.36 -1.07 -0.65
C TYR A 91 2.97 0.08 0.16
N MET A 92 3.76 0.91 -0.52
CA MET A 92 4.46 2.04 0.07
C MET A 92 3.54 3.26 0.15
N THR A 93 3.73 4.10 1.17
CA THR A 93 3.06 5.40 1.30
C THR A 93 4.02 6.48 1.77
N ARG A 94 3.81 7.69 1.25
CA ARG A 94 4.47 8.90 1.76
C ARG A 94 3.93 9.31 3.13
N VAL A 95 4.79 9.92 3.93
CA VAL A 95 4.37 10.68 5.11
C VAL A 95 3.83 12.03 4.67
N GLN A 96 2.60 12.35 5.05
CA GLN A 96 1.93 13.57 4.62
C GLN A 96 2.32 14.77 5.48
N LYS A 97 3.11 15.71 4.94
CA LYS A 97 3.54 16.94 5.65
C LYS A 97 2.38 17.70 6.27
N GLU A 98 1.27 17.80 5.54
CA GLU A 98 0.05 18.50 5.93
C GLU A 98 -0.68 17.90 7.16
N ARG A 99 -0.23 16.76 7.69
CA ARG A 99 -0.82 16.09 8.86
C ARG A 99 -0.09 16.36 10.17
N PHE A 100 1.05 17.04 10.12
CA PHE A 100 1.86 17.35 11.28
C PHE A 100 1.67 18.81 11.68
N ALA A 101 1.31 19.02 12.95
CA ALA A 101 1.30 20.36 13.54
C ALA A 101 2.73 20.85 13.82
N ASP A 102 3.61 19.92 14.22
CA ASP A 102 5.03 20.18 14.42
C ASP A 102 5.84 19.75 13.21
N GLN A 103 6.48 20.73 12.56
CA GLN A 103 7.34 20.49 11.41
C GLN A 103 8.56 19.62 11.77
N SER A 104 9.05 19.67 13.01
CA SER A 104 10.21 18.89 13.46
C SER A 104 9.90 17.39 13.47
N GLU A 105 8.67 17.03 13.86
CA GLU A 105 8.20 15.64 13.88
C GLU A 105 8.10 15.09 12.45
N TYR A 106 7.55 15.88 11.52
CA TYR A 106 7.51 15.50 10.11
C TYR A 106 8.93 15.25 9.56
N GLU A 107 9.88 16.16 9.81
CA GLU A 107 11.25 16.02 9.32
C GLU A 107 11.93 14.75 9.84
N ARG A 108 11.65 14.36 11.10
CA ARG A 108 12.15 13.12 11.71
C ARG A 108 11.54 11.85 11.07
N LEU A 109 10.28 11.89 10.65
CA LEU A 109 9.53 10.70 10.23
C LEU A 109 9.48 10.51 8.71
N LYS A 110 9.57 11.59 7.92
CA LYS A 110 9.24 11.59 6.48
C LYS A 110 10.01 10.60 5.62
N LEU A 111 11.24 10.27 6.03
CA LEU A 111 12.14 9.35 5.33
C LEU A 111 12.66 8.27 6.27
N LYS A 112 11.88 7.92 7.31
CA LYS A 112 12.25 6.82 8.22
C LYS A 112 12.29 5.47 7.50
N TYR A 113 11.44 5.30 6.49
CA TYR A 113 11.34 4.09 5.69
C TYR A 113 11.61 4.42 4.22
N ILE A 114 12.84 4.14 3.77
CA ILE A 114 13.25 4.36 2.38
C ILE A 114 13.47 3.01 1.71
N LEU A 115 12.69 2.74 0.67
CA LEU A 115 12.90 1.57 -0.17
C LEU A 115 14.03 1.84 -1.17
N THR A 116 15.10 1.05 -1.07
CA THR A 116 16.26 1.07 -1.99
C THR A 116 16.44 -0.28 -2.69
N PRO A 117 17.19 -0.35 -3.81
CA PRO A 117 17.42 -1.61 -4.52
C PRO A 117 18.02 -2.73 -3.67
N LYS A 118 18.82 -2.40 -2.63
CA LYS A 118 19.45 -3.38 -1.74
C LYS A 118 18.43 -4.25 -1.00
N HIS A 119 17.30 -3.66 -0.60
CA HIS A 119 16.21 -4.38 0.05
C HIS A 119 15.58 -5.43 -0.88
N LEU A 120 15.59 -5.18 -2.19
CA LEU A 120 14.85 -5.98 -3.16
C LEU A 120 15.60 -7.24 -3.61
N VAL A 121 16.85 -7.42 -3.21
CA VAL A 121 17.68 -8.57 -3.58
C VAL A 121 17.08 -9.86 -3.00
N GLY A 122 16.81 -10.85 -3.87
CA GLY A 122 16.23 -12.13 -3.47
C GLY A 122 14.75 -12.08 -3.07
N LYS A 123 14.09 -10.92 -3.20
CA LYS A 123 12.65 -10.74 -2.90
C LYS A 123 11.82 -10.86 -4.17
N LYS A 124 10.53 -11.17 -4.02
CA LYS A 124 9.57 -11.33 -5.15
C LYS A 124 8.38 -10.37 -5.10
N CYS A 125 8.25 -9.56 -4.04
CA CYS A 125 7.15 -8.64 -3.84
C CYS A 125 6.99 -7.62 -5.00
N THR A 126 5.75 -7.41 -5.42
CA THR A 126 5.34 -6.31 -6.30
C THR A 126 5.29 -5.02 -5.50
N ILE A 127 5.87 -3.94 -6.01
CA ILE A 127 5.98 -2.66 -5.30
C ILE A 127 4.94 -1.70 -5.84
N MET A 128 4.02 -1.27 -4.97
CA MET A 128 2.93 -0.35 -5.30
C MET A 128 3.05 0.93 -4.47
N HIS A 129 2.53 2.03 -5.01
CA HIS A 129 2.55 3.33 -4.36
C HIS A 129 1.52 4.26 -5.04
N PRO A 130 0.60 4.87 -4.30
CA PRO A 130 -0.51 5.64 -4.88
C PRO A 130 -0.09 6.95 -5.58
N LEU A 131 1.16 7.38 -5.35
CA LEU A 131 1.78 8.62 -5.83
C LEU A 131 1.05 9.90 -5.35
N PRO A 132 1.69 11.09 -5.42
CA PRO A 132 3.10 11.32 -5.74
C PRO A 132 4.03 10.76 -4.66
N ARG A 133 5.25 10.36 -5.03
CA ARG A 133 6.30 10.01 -4.06
C ARG A 133 7.19 11.22 -3.78
N VAL A 134 7.81 11.27 -2.60
CA VAL A 134 8.67 12.39 -2.17
C VAL A 134 10.13 11.95 -2.00
N GLY A 135 10.35 10.78 -1.43
CA GLY A 135 11.69 10.21 -1.24
C GLY A 135 11.70 8.84 -0.54
N GLU A 136 10.54 8.34 -0.15
CA GLU A 136 10.32 7.03 0.46
C GLU A 136 10.62 5.85 -0.49
N ILE A 137 10.76 6.10 -1.79
CA ILE A 137 11.26 5.13 -2.78
C ILE A 137 12.41 5.78 -3.55
N ASP A 138 13.59 5.16 -3.48
CA ASP A 138 14.76 5.57 -4.24
C ASP A 138 14.48 5.45 -5.76
N PRO A 139 14.74 6.48 -6.58
CA PRO A 139 14.56 6.43 -8.03
C PRO A 139 15.27 5.26 -8.73
N ALA A 140 16.35 4.71 -8.15
CA ALA A 140 17.00 3.52 -8.69
C ALA A 140 16.06 2.28 -8.72
N VAL A 141 15.01 2.27 -7.89
CA VAL A 141 13.98 1.22 -7.88
C VAL A 141 13.09 1.26 -9.12
N ASP A 142 13.01 2.38 -9.85
CA ASP A 142 12.12 2.56 -11.01
C ASP A 142 12.37 1.55 -12.12
N SER A 143 13.64 1.18 -12.30
CA SER A 143 14.08 0.22 -13.30
C SER A 143 13.74 -1.24 -12.94
N ASN A 144 13.33 -1.50 -11.69
CA ASN A 144 12.99 -2.85 -11.25
C ASN A 144 11.65 -3.28 -11.90
N PRO A 145 11.57 -4.46 -12.54
CA PRO A 145 10.32 -4.92 -13.16
C PRO A 145 9.17 -5.04 -12.18
N ARG A 146 9.46 -5.25 -10.88
CA ARG A 146 8.47 -5.33 -9.81
C ARG A 146 7.93 -3.96 -9.36
N ALA A 147 8.54 -2.86 -9.78
CA ALA A 147 8.04 -1.51 -9.54
C ALA A 147 6.77 -1.27 -10.38
N ALA A 148 5.61 -1.43 -9.76
CA ALA A 148 4.32 -1.37 -10.43
C ALA A 148 3.63 0.00 -10.32
N TYR A 149 4.09 0.92 -9.47
CA TYR A 149 3.42 2.21 -9.22
C TYR A 149 3.18 3.08 -10.47
N PHE A 150 4.01 3.02 -11.51
CA PHE A 150 3.70 3.68 -12.79
C PHE A 150 2.62 2.94 -13.61
N ARG A 151 2.62 1.60 -13.55
CA ARG A 151 1.56 0.78 -14.16
C ARG A 151 0.24 0.94 -13.42
N GLU A 152 0.28 1.10 -12.10
CA GLU A 152 -0.84 1.41 -11.21
C GLU A 152 -1.55 2.71 -11.65
N VAL A 153 -0.80 3.79 -11.93
CA VAL A 153 -1.38 5.02 -12.47
C VAL A 153 -2.14 4.76 -13.78
N ARG A 154 -1.54 4.00 -14.71
CA ARG A 154 -2.20 3.62 -15.97
C ARG A 154 -3.44 2.77 -15.72
N ASN A 155 -3.38 1.80 -14.83
CA ASN A 155 -4.50 0.97 -14.41
C ASN A 155 -5.63 1.83 -13.80
N GLY A 156 -5.28 2.93 -13.14
CA GLY A 156 -6.22 3.93 -12.66
C GLY A 156 -7.03 4.61 -13.76
N MET A 157 -6.46 4.85 -14.94
CA MET A 157 -7.22 5.37 -16.09
C MET A 157 -8.25 4.33 -16.55
N ILE A 158 -7.81 3.09 -16.74
CA ILE A 158 -8.65 1.97 -17.22
C ILE A 158 -9.81 1.71 -16.26
N THR A 159 -9.52 1.66 -14.95
CA THR A 159 -10.53 1.43 -13.90
C THR A 159 -11.60 2.53 -13.92
N ARG A 160 -11.18 3.80 -14.09
CA ARG A 160 -12.12 4.92 -14.16
C ARG A 160 -12.95 4.90 -15.45
N MET A 161 -12.37 4.53 -16.59
CA MET A 161 -13.11 4.35 -17.84
C MET A 161 -14.19 3.27 -17.69
N ALA A 162 -13.87 2.14 -17.07
CA ALA A 162 -14.82 1.07 -16.80
C ALA A 162 -15.97 1.56 -15.88
N LEU A 163 -15.63 2.22 -14.77
CA LEU A 163 -16.63 2.77 -13.85
C LEU A 163 -17.57 3.77 -14.51
N LEU A 164 -17.03 4.71 -15.30
CA LEU A 164 -17.85 5.68 -16.04
C LEU A 164 -18.74 4.99 -17.07
N SER A 165 -18.22 3.99 -17.78
CA SER A 165 -18.99 3.24 -18.77
C SER A 165 -20.17 2.51 -18.13
N MET A 166 -19.96 1.84 -16.99
CA MET A 166 -21.02 1.17 -16.23
C MET A 166 -22.08 2.16 -15.72
N LEU A 167 -21.64 3.28 -15.13
CA LEU A 167 -22.55 4.30 -14.61
C LEU A 167 -23.41 4.96 -15.70
N LEU A 168 -22.90 5.04 -16.92
CA LEU A 168 -23.59 5.60 -18.07
C LEU A 168 -24.35 4.54 -18.89
N GLY A 169 -24.44 3.29 -18.41
CA GLY A 169 -25.15 2.20 -19.08
C GLY A 169 -24.55 1.79 -20.43
N LYS A 170 -23.23 1.94 -20.58
CA LYS A 170 -22.48 1.53 -21.77
C LYS A 170 -21.90 0.12 -21.66
N VAL A 171 -21.94 -0.45 -20.44
CA VAL A 171 -21.63 -1.84 -20.08
C VAL A 171 -22.58 -2.24 -18.96
#